data_AF-A0A5E4Z0K6-F1
#
_entry.id   AF-A0A5E4Z0K6-F1
#
_cell.length_a   1.000
_cell.length_b   1.000
_cell.length_c   1.000
_cell.angle_alpha   90.00
_cell.angle_beta   90.00
_cell.angle_gamma   90.00
#
_symmetry.space_group_name_H-M   'P 1'
#
loop_
_entity.id
_entity.type
_entity.pdbx_description
1 polymer ?
#
loop_
_entity_poly.entity_id
_entity_poly.type
_entity_poly.pdbx_seq_one_letter_code
_entity_poly.pdbx_strand_id
1 'polypeptide(L)'
;MLAGAALFAQASTVWAQPPQYKSEAELMGAAIASPEGVGQVLGQLVQKCGLYGEATRSHGNAALRAWESRHRDYLLEGRRVRAELQASYTDPQARASFDELLRTQLPMLVERQFTVYARSIDDQPTESGKAGLCDSYFNAVDDRQFDLTVNDPALAAFFDKRIAARNAGTSGNNGGSGGTNADQAAATTDVASAASAPSAGDSPVSK
;
A
#
# COMPACT_ATOMS: atom_id res chain seq x y z
N MET A 1 36.44 -0.02 40.04
CA MET A 1 36.27 -1.01 38.96
C MET A 1 35.26 -0.43 37.99
N LEU A 2 35.73 0.06 36.83
CA LEU A 2 34.93 0.69 35.77
C LEU A 2 35.26 -0.05 34.48
N ALA A 3 34.33 -0.88 34.02
CA ALA A 3 34.26 -1.44 32.65
C ALA A 3 32.98 -2.30 32.61
N GLY A 4 32.04 -2.16 31.70
CA GLY A 4 31.85 -1.25 30.58
C GLY A 4 30.45 -1.55 30.05
N ALA A 5 29.60 -0.52 30.01
CA ALA A 5 28.32 -0.56 29.33
C ALA A 5 28.53 -0.57 27.81
N ALA A 6 27.48 -0.97 27.09
CA ALA A 6 27.32 -0.96 25.62
C ALA A 6 27.71 -2.24 24.87
N LEU A 7 26.87 -3.27 25.01
CA LEU A 7 26.60 -4.26 23.95
C LEU A 7 25.15 -4.08 23.45
N PHE A 8 24.80 -2.85 23.08
CA PHE A 8 23.52 -2.54 22.42
C PHE A 8 23.81 -1.70 21.18
N ALA A 9 24.23 -2.34 20.09
CA ALA A 9 24.10 -1.81 18.74
C ALA A 9 24.77 -2.77 17.77
N GLN A 10 24.13 -3.89 17.43
CA GLN A 10 24.15 -4.48 16.07
C GLN A 10 22.89 -5.32 15.92
N ALA A 11 21.73 -4.67 15.90
CA ALA A 11 20.63 -5.21 15.12
C ALA A 11 21.07 -5.06 13.67
N SER A 12 21.83 -6.03 13.16
CA SER A 12 22.09 -6.18 11.75
C SER A 12 20.73 -6.45 11.13
N THR A 13 20.05 -5.39 10.71
CA THR A 13 19.00 -5.51 9.71
C THR A 13 19.70 -6.15 8.51
N VAL A 14 19.56 -7.46 8.38
CA VAL A 14 19.95 -8.19 7.18
C VAL A 14 19.01 -7.68 6.11
N TRP A 15 19.38 -6.57 5.47
CA TRP A 15 18.80 -6.14 4.22
C TRP A 15 19.18 -7.22 3.23
N ALA A 16 18.26 -8.15 2.99
CA ALA A 16 18.38 -9.07 1.88
C ALA A 16 18.72 -8.25 0.63
N GLN A 17 19.63 -8.77 -0.20
CA GLN A 17 19.94 -8.14 -1.48
C GLN A 17 18.62 -7.81 -2.20
N PRO A 18 18.47 -6.60 -2.80
CA PRO A 18 17.25 -6.23 -3.48
C PRO A 18 16.84 -7.31 -4.48
N PRO A 19 15.53 -7.62 -4.60
CA PRO A 19 15.05 -8.61 -5.55
C PRO A 19 15.59 -8.36 -6.96
N GLN A 20 15.92 -9.45 -7.66
CA GLN A 20 16.39 -9.38 -9.05
C GLN A 20 15.32 -9.95 -9.97
N TYR A 21 14.90 -9.16 -10.95
CA TYR A 21 13.89 -9.53 -11.92
C TYR A 21 14.51 -9.73 -13.30
N LYS A 22 14.14 -10.83 -13.95
CA LYS A 22 14.62 -11.23 -15.27
C LYS A 22 13.66 -10.85 -16.39
N SER A 23 12.42 -10.49 -16.04
CA SER A 23 11.40 -10.12 -17.03
C SER A 23 10.37 -9.14 -16.46
N GLU A 24 9.66 -8.48 -17.37
CA GLU A 24 8.52 -7.63 -17.02
C GLU A 24 7.39 -8.44 -16.36
N ALA A 25 7.21 -9.71 -16.72
CA ALA A 25 6.22 -10.58 -16.08
C ALA A 25 6.53 -10.81 -14.59
N GLU A 26 7.80 -10.95 -14.22
CA GLU A 26 8.20 -11.05 -12.81
C GLU A 26 7.98 -9.74 -12.07
N LEU A 27 8.23 -8.59 -12.70
CA LEU A 27 7.91 -7.26 -12.14
C LEU A 27 6.40 -7.06 -11.96
N MET A 28 5.59 -7.50 -12.92
CA MET A 28 4.12 -7.51 -12.81
C MET A 28 3.66 -8.39 -11.64
N GLY A 29 4.25 -9.57 -11.48
CA GLY A 29 4.00 -10.46 -10.34
C GLY A 29 4.43 -9.85 -8.99
N ALA A 30 5.51 -9.08 -8.94
CA ALA A 30 5.89 -8.34 -7.75
C ALA A 30 4.96 -7.15 -7.46
N ALA A 31 4.52 -6.44 -8.51
CA ALA A 31 3.64 -5.28 -8.42
C ALA A 31 2.24 -5.61 -7.89
N ILE A 32 1.76 -6.85 -8.02
CA ILE A 32 0.51 -7.27 -7.38
C ILE A 32 0.65 -7.51 -5.88
N ALA A 33 1.87 -7.71 -5.37
CA ALA A 33 2.16 -7.97 -3.96
C ALA A 33 2.66 -6.71 -3.23
N SER A 34 3.53 -5.93 -3.87
CA SER A 34 4.20 -4.75 -3.32
C SER A 34 3.83 -3.50 -4.12
N PRO A 35 3.60 -2.33 -3.46
CA PRO A 35 3.88 -2.01 -2.06
C PRO A 35 2.78 -2.40 -1.06
N GLU A 36 1.61 -2.87 -1.49
CA GLU A 36 0.47 -3.10 -0.59
C GLU A 36 0.79 -4.06 0.57
N GLY A 37 1.49 -5.17 0.30
CA GLY A 37 1.89 -6.12 1.33
C GLY A 37 2.81 -5.51 2.39
N VAL A 38 3.72 -4.60 2.00
CA VAL A 38 4.56 -3.86 2.96
C VAL A 38 3.70 -2.99 3.87
N GLY A 39 2.73 -2.28 3.30
CA GLY A 39 1.78 -1.48 4.08
C GLY A 39 0.98 -2.32 5.09
N GLN A 40 0.57 -3.53 4.70
CA GLN A 40 -0.12 -4.46 5.61
C GLN A 40 0.80 -4.94 6.76
N VAL A 41 2.06 -5.28 6.48
CA VAL A 41 3.04 -5.63 7.52
C VAL A 41 3.25 -4.47 8.49
N LEU A 42 3.40 -3.25 7.98
CA LEU A 42 3.53 -2.06 8.82
C LEU A 42 2.27 -1.82 9.68
N GLY A 43 1.09 -2.01 9.11
CA GLY A 43 -0.18 -1.95 9.86
C GLY A 43 -0.25 -2.97 11.01
N GLN A 44 0.15 -4.21 10.77
CA GLN A 44 0.22 -5.24 11.82
C GLN A 44 1.27 -4.91 12.88
N LEU A 45 2.42 -4.34 12.48
CA LEU A 45 3.44 -3.84 13.40
C LEU A 45 2.89 -2.74 14.32
N VAL A 46 2.18 -1.76 13.78
CA VAL A 46 1.53 -0.70 14.57
C VAL A 46 0.57 -1.29 15.59
N GLN A 47 -0.25 -2.27 15.20
CA GLN A 47 -1.18 -2.94 16.11
C GLN A 47 -0.47 -3.66 17.25
N LYS A 48 0.57 -4.47 16.93
CA LYS A 48 1.34 -5.22 17.93
C LYS A 48 2.11 -4.29 18.86
N CYS A 49 2.82 -3.32 18.30
CA CYS A 49 3.67 -2.40 19.06
C CYS A 49 2.86 -1.41 19.91
N GLY A 50 1.65 -1.07 19.47
CA GLY A 50 0.73 -0.23 20.24
C GLY A 50 0.27 -0.85 21.57
N LEU A 51 0.61 -2.11 21.86
CA LEU A 51 0.39 -2.75 23.16
C LEU A 51 1.38 -2.29 24.24
N TYR A 52 2.55 -1.75 23.85
CA TYR A 52 3.64 -1.41 24.79
C TYR A 52 3.67 0.07 25.21
N GLY A 53 2.67 0.86 24.81
CA GLY A 53 2.51 2.24 25.27
C GLY A 53 1.92 3.18 24.22
N GLU A 54 1.34 4.28 24.70
CA GLU A 54 0.71 5.28 23.83
C GLU A 54 1.73 6.02 22.96
N ALA A 55 2.95 6.27 23.48
CA ALA A 55 4.03 6.88 22.72
C ALA A 55 4.40 6.04 21.48
N THR A 56 4.66 4.74 21.67
CA THR A 56 4.97 3.79 20.58
C THR A 56 3.80 3.65 19.61
N ARG A 57 2.55 3.62 20.09
CA ARG A 57 1.36 3.62 19.23
C ARG A 57 1.28 4.88 18.36
N SER A 58 1.48 6.05 18.96
CA SER A 58 1.42 7.34 18.26
C SER A 58 2.51 7.44 17.20
N HIS A 59 3.75 7.05 17.54
CA HIS A 59 4.87 7.02 16.60
C HIS A 59 4.59 6.07 15.44
N GLY A 60 4.18 4.82 15.71
CA GLY A 60 3.87 3.86 14.66
C GLY A 60 2.77 4.32 13.70
N ASN A 61 1.69 4.91 14.22
CA ASN A 61 0.63 5.48 13.37
C ASN A 61 1.12 6.66 12.53
N ALA A 62 2.01 7.50 13.07
CA ALA A 62 2.60 8.60 12.30
C ALA A 62 3.51 8.08 11.19
N ALA A 63 4.39 7.12 11.51
CA ALA A 63 5.30 6.49 10.55
C ALA A 63 4.53 5.78 9.42
N LEU A 64 3.49 5.01 9.74
CA LEU A 64 2.64 4.35 8.74
C LEU A 64 1.98 5.36 7.80
N ARG A 65 1.35 6.42 8.32
CA ARG A 65 0.73 7.45 7.48
C ARG A 65 1.74 8.18 6.60
N ALA A 66 2.94 8.44 7.13
CA ALA A 66 4.01 9.06 6.36
C ALA A 66 4.47 8.13 5.22
N TRP A 67 4.63 6.83 5.49
CA TRP A 67 4.96 5.83 4.47
C TRP A 67 3.87 5.73 3.40
N GLU A 68 2.59 5.64 3.79
CA GLU A 68 1.44 5.58 2.87
C GLU A 68 1.39 6.81 1.97
N SER A 69 1.65 8.00 2.52
CA SER A 69 1.71 9.25 1.76
C SER A 69 2.79 9.21 0.69
N ARG A 70 4.00 8.74 1.03
CA ARG A 70 5.11 8.59 0.07
C ARG A 70 4.82 7.53 -1.01
N HIS A 71 4.08 6.48 -0.67
CA HIS A 71 3.78 5.36 -1.57
C HIS A 71 2.44 5.48 -2.28
N ARG A 72 1.70 6.58 -2.11
CA ARG A 72 0.33 6.72 -2.61
C ARG A 72 0.19 6.35 -4.08
N ASP A 73 1.09 6.85 -4.91
CA ASP A 73 1.01 6.66 -6.36
C ASP A 73 1.42 5.23 -6.76
N TYR A 74 2.38 4.61 -6.06
CA TYR A 74 2.74 3.19 -6.22
C TYR A 74 1.63 2.25 -5.76
N LEU A 75 0.95 2.56 -4.64
CA LEU A 75 -0.21 1.81 -4.15
C LEU A 75 -1.37 1.86 -5.17
N LEU A 76 -1.62 3.03 -5.75
CA LEU A 76 -2.61 3.18 -6.82
C LEU A 76 -2.21 2.38 -8.07
N GLU A 77 -0.94 2.40 -8.44
CA GLU A 77 -0.45 1.67 -9.61
C GLU A 77 -0.46 0.16 -9.42
N GLY A 78 -0.07 -0.36 -8.26
CA GLY A 78 -0.16 -1.79 -7.94
C GLY A 78 -1.60 -2.32 -8.05
N ARG A 79 -2.59 -1.56 -7.57
CA ARG A 79 -4.01 -1.90 -7.76
C ARG A 79 -4.41 -1.95 -9.24
N ARG A 80 -3.91 -1.03 -10.06
CA ARG A 80 -4.15 -1.05 -11.51
C ARG A 80 -3.50 -2.24 -12.19
N VAL A 81 -2.25 -2.57 -11.85
CA VAL A 81 -1.57 -3.77 -12.35
C VAL A 81 -2.34 -5.03 -11.98
N ARG A 82 -2.84 -5.13 -10.75
CA ARG A 82 -3.68 -6.26 -10.33
C ARG A 82 -4.96 -6.36 -11.16
N ALA A 83 -5.65 -5.25 -11.39
CA ALA A 83 -6.85 -5.22 -12.23
C ALA A 83 -6.57 -5.57 -13.70
N GLU A 84 -5.45 -5.08 -14.25
CA GLU A 84 -4.98 -5.40 -15.60
C GLU A 84 -4.71 -6.90 -15.76
N LEU A 85 -3.98 -7.51 -14.82
CA LEU A 85 -3.71 -8.95 -14.82
C LEU A 85 -5.00 -9.75 -14.66
N GLN A 86 -5.89 -9.36 -13.74
CA GLN A 86 -7.17 -10.03 -13.58
C GLN A 86 -8.01 -10.00 -14.86
N ALA A 87 -8.02 -8.85 -15.56
CA ALA A 87 -8.73 -8.68 -16.82
C ALA A 87 -8.11 -9.45 -17.99
N SER A 88 -6.80 -9.74 -17.94
CA SER A 88 -6.09 -10.52 -18.96
C SER A 88 -6.45 -12.01 -18.94
N TYR A 89 -6.93 -12.54 -17.80
CA TYR A 89 -7.38 -13.93 -17.70
C TYR A 89 -8.78 -14.09 -18.30
N THR A 90 -8.83 -14.54 -19.56
CA THR A 90 -10.08 -14.84 -20.27
C THR A 90 -10.66 -16.21 -19.93
N ASP A 91 -9.81 -17.15 -19.51
CA ASP A 91 -10.23 -18.47 -19.03
C ASP A 91 -10.79 -18.38 -17.59
N PRO A 92 -12.02 -18.87 -17.32
CA PRO A 92 -12.63 -18.77 -16.00
C PRO A 92 -11.85 -19.49 -14.90
N GLN A 93 -11.21 -20.63 -15.20
CA GLN A 93 -10.46 -21.39 -14.21
C GLN A 93 -9.15 -20.68 -13.84
N ALA A 94 -8.45 -20.12 -14.83
CA ALA A 94 -7.26 -19.31 -14.60
C ALA A 94 -7.58 -18.05 -13.79
N ARG A 95 -8.69 -17.37 -14.11
CA ARG A 95 -9.17 -16.22 -13.35
C ARG A 95 -9.48 -16.57 -11.89
N ALA A 96 -10.21 -17.67 -11.65
CA ALA A 96 -10.51 -18.13 -10.30
C ALA A 96 -9.22 -18.48 -9.51
N SER A 97 -8.22 -19.05 -10.19
CA SER A 97 -6.92 -19.36 -9.58
C SER A 97 -6.14 -18.09 -9.20
N PHE A 98 -6.21 -17.05 -10.04
CA PHE A 98 -5.63 -15.75 -9.74
C PHE A 98 -6.35 -15.05 -8.58
N ASP A 99 -7.68 -15.08 -8.56
CA ASP A 99 -8.45 -14.51 -7.45
C ASP A 99 -8.14 -15.23 -6.12
N GLU A 100 -7.95 -16.55 -6.17
CA GLU A 100 -7.52 -17.35 -5.02
C GLU A 100 -6.11 -16.96 -4.55
N LEU A 101 -5.15 -16.81 -5.47
CA LEU A 101 -3.81 -16.32 -5.16
C LEU A 101 -3.86 -15.00 -4.37
N LEU A 102 -4.67 -14.05 -4.84
CA LEU A 102 -4.84 -12.75 -4.19
C LEU A 102 -5.49 -12.88 -2.80
N ARG A 103 -6.45 -13.79 -2.64
CA ARG A 103 -7.22 -13.97 -1.41
C ARG A 103 -6.49 -14.74 -0.33
N THR A 104 -5.60 -15.66 -0.69
CA THR A 104 -4.95 -16.55 0.30
C THR A 104 -3.43 -16.46 0.29
N GLN A 105 -2.79 -16.53 -0.87
CA GLN A 105 -1.34 -16.63 -0.94
C GLN A 105 -0.65 -15.30 -0.60
N LEU A 106 -1.17 -14.17 -1.09
CA LEU A 106 -0.62 -12.86 -0.74
C LEU A 106 -0.76 -12.54 0.76
N PRO A 107 -1.92 -12.72 1.41
CA PRO A 107 -2.03 -12.58 2.86
C PRO A 107 -1.09 -13.49 3.64
N MET A 108 -0.88 -14.74 3.20
CA MET A 108 0.09 -15.62 3.85
C MET A 108 1.54 -15.11 3.73
N LEU A 109 1.91 -14.47 2.63
CA LEU A 109 3.24 -13.87 2.48
C LEU A 109 3.43 -12.70 3.46
N VAL A 110 2.41 -11.85 3.58
CA VAL A 110 2.37 -10.75 4.56
C VAL A 110 2.52 -11.29 5.98
N GLU A 111 1.74 -12.31 6.34
CA GLU A 111 1.79 -12.91 7.68
C GLU A 111 3.17 -13.51 8.01
N ARG A 112 3.78 -14.21 7.05
CA ARG A 112 5.14 -14.74 7.22
C ARG A 112 6.15 -13.62 7.45
N GLN A 113 6.05 -12.54 6.69
CA GLN A 113 6.95 -11.40 6.84
C GLN A 113 6.75 -10.70 8.18
N PHE A 114 5.50 -10.50 8.61
CA PHE A 114 5.18 -9.95 9.92
C PHE A 114 5.68 -10.84 11.07
N THR A 115 5.52 -12.16 10.96
CA THR A 115 5.94 -13.13 11.98
C THR A 115 7.41 -12.98 12.34
N VAL A 116 8.28 -12.64 11.38
CA VAL A 116 9.71 -12.39 11.65
C VAL A 116 9.89 -11.25 12.63
N TYR A 117 9.24 -10.10 12.38
CA TYR A 117 9.30 -8.95 13.29
C TYR A 117 8.62 -9.25 14.63
N ALA A 118 7.46 -9.91 14.59
CA ALA A 118 6.69 -10.24 15.77
C ALA A 118 7.50 -11.11 16.75
N ARG A 119 8.22 -12.12 16.24
CA ARG A 119 9.11 -12.97 17.04
C ARG A 119 10.23 -12.17 17.68
N SER A 120 10.92 -11.32 16.91
CA SER A 120 12.00 -10.48 17.47
C SER A 120 11.53 -9.55 18.58
N ILE A 121 10.29 -9.05 18.49
CA ILE A 121 9.63 -8.29 19.57
C ILE A 121 9.32 -9.22 20.75
N ASP A 122 8.71 -10.37 20.52
CA ASP A 122 8.30 -11.28 21.57
C ASP A 122 9.49 -11.84 22.36
N ASP A 123 10.64 -12.00 21.71
CA ASP A 123 11.90 -12.47 22.29
C ASP A 123 12.56 -11.43 23.22
N GLN A 124 12.11 -10.17 23.24
CA GLN A 124 12.63 -9.17 24.19
C GLN A 124 12.18 -9.50 25.63
N PRO A 125 13.09 -9.47 26.61
CA PRO A 125 12.83 -9.95 27.97
C PRO A 125 11.97 -9.01 28.81
N THR A 126 11.85 -7.74 28.42
CA THR A 126 11.10 -6.71 29.16
C THR A 126 10.17 -5.94 28.24
N GLU A 127 9.07 -5.40 28.79
CA GLU A 127 8.16 -4.52 28.05
C GLU A 127 8.88 -3.27 27.50
N SER A 128 9.84 -2.73 28.26
CA SER A 128 10.68 -1.62 27.78
C SER A 128 11.57 -2.00 26.61
N GLY A 129 12.09 -3.24 26.57
CA GLY A 129 12.83 -3.76 25.43
C GLY A 129 11.94 -3.95 24.20
N LYS A 130 10.71 -4.42 24.40
CA LYS A 130 9.68 -4.54 23.34
C LYS A 130 9.35 -3.18 22.75
N ALA A 131 9.07 -2.18 23.59
CA ALA A 131 8.83 -0.81 23.17
C ALA A 131 10.03 -0.22 22.40
N GLY A 132 11.25 -0.40 22.92
CA GLY A 132 12.46 0.10 22.26
C GLY A 132 12.73 -0.54 20.89
N LEU A 133 12.46 -1.84 20.73
CA LEU A 133 12.57 -2.49 19.41
C LEU A 133 11.47 -2.03 18.46
N CYS A 134 10.24 -1.86 18.94
CA CYS A 134 9.14 -1.28 18.17
C CYS A 134 9.47 0.12 17.64
N ASP A 135 9.96 1.00 18.52
CA ASP A 135 10.39 2.35 18.12
C ASP A 135 11.54 2.28 17.10
N SER A 136 12.45 1.30 17.21
CA SER A 136 13.51 1.10 16.22
C SER A 136 12.95 0.70 14.83
N TYR A 137 11.89 -0.10 14.76
CA TYR A 137 11.23 -0.40 13.49
C TYR A 137 10.53 0.83 12.90
N PHE A 138 9.88 1.66 13.72
CA PHE A 138 9.25 2.88 13.23
C PHE A 138 10.27 3.94 12.81
N ASN A 139 11.40 4.05 13.51
CA ASN A 139 12.54 4.86 13.05
C ASN A 139 13.04 4.37 11.67
N ALA A 140 13.13 3.07 11.43
CA ALA A 140 13.49 2.54 10.12
C ALA A 140 12.48 2.91 9.01
N VAL A 141 11.18 3.03 9.34
CA VAL A 141 10.15 3.53 8.41
C VAL A 141 10.35 5.03 8.14
N ASP A 142 10.67 5.81 9.17
CA ASP A 142 10.95 7.25 9.04
C ASP A 142 12.22 7.51 8.23
N ASP A 143 13.24 6.67 8.43
CA ASP A 143 14.49 6.64 7.68
C ASP A 143 14.33 6.04 6.26
N ARG A 144 13.08 5.82 5.82
CA ARG A 144 12.72 5.37 4.46
C ARG A 144 13.23 3.98 4.10
N GLN A 145 13.64 3.17 5.07
CA GLN A 145 14.20 1.86 4.78
C GLN A 145 13.13 0.88 4.26
N PHE A 146 11.86 1.15 4.56
CA PHE A 146 10.71 0.44 4.00
C PHE A 146 10.20 1.05 2.68
N ASP A 147 10.83 2.12 2.19
CA ASP A 147 10.41 2.73 0.93
C ASP A 147 10.80 1.83 -0.25
N LEU A 148 9.89 1.72 -1.23
CA LEU A 148 10.08 0.87 -2.39
C LEU A 148 11.36 1.23 -3.16
N THR A 149 11.69 2.52 -3.23
CA THR A 149 12.91 3.03 -3.85
C THR A 149 14.19 2.54 -3.18
N VAL A 150 14.11 2.06 -1.94
CA VAL A 150 15.25 1.54 -1.17
C VAL A 150 15.25 0.02 -1.16
N ASN A 151 14.11 -0.60 -0.81
CA ASN A 151 14.04 -2.05 -0.63
C ASN A 151 13.88 -2.83 -1.95
N ASP A 152 13.36 -2.20 -3.00
CA ASP A 152 13.17 -2.79 -4.32
C ASP A 152 13.22 -1.72 -5.43
N PRO A 153 14.42 -1.20 -5.73
CA PRO A 153 14.60 -0.12 -6.70
C PRO A 153 14.14 -0.50 -8.12
N ALA A 154 14.20 -1.79 -8.48
CA ALA A 154 13.76 -2.26 -9.78
C ALA A 154 12.24 -2.18 -9.92
N LEU A 155 11.49 -2.57 -8.88
CA LEU A 155 10.04 -2.43 -8.86
C LEU A 155 9.61 -0.95 -8.79
N ALA A 156 10.33 -0.11 -8.04
CA ALA A 156 10.10 1.32 -8.03
C ALA A 156 10.23 1.93 -9.44
N ALA A 157 11.33 1.64 -10.15
CA ALA A 157 11.56 2.12 -11.51
C ALA A 157 10.49 1.60 -12.50
N PHE A 158 10.03 0.37 -12.32
CA PHE A 158 8.92 -0.18 -13.09
C PHE A 158 7.63 0.63 -12.89
N PHE A 159 7.27 0.95 -11.65
CA PHE A 159 6.12 1.81 -11.37
C PHE A 159 6.29 3.23 -11.90
N ASP A 160 7.47 3.84 -11.72
CA ASP A 160 7.77 5.19 -12.23
C ASP A 160 7.54 5.28 -13.74
N LYS A 161 8.05 4.30 -14.50
CA LYS A 161 7.85 4.22 -15.96
C LYS A 161 6.37 4.19 -16.32
N ARG A 162 5.57 3.38 -15.62
CA ARG A 162 4.13 3.22 -15.89
C ARG A 162 3.33 4.47 -15.54
N ILE A 163 3.63 5.09 -14.40
CA ILE A 163 3.01 6.33 -13.95
C ILE A 163 3.33 7.46 -14.93
N ALA A 164 4.60 7.60 -15.33
CA ALA A 164 5.03 8.61 -16.30
C ALA A 164 4.35 8.43 -17.67
N ALA A 165 4.30 7.20 -18.19
CA ALA A 165 3.64 6.89 -19.47
C ALA A 165 2.16 7.29 -19.47
N ARG A 166 1.46 7.07 -18.34
CA ARG A 166 0.06 7.47 -18.20
C ARG A 166 -0.11 8.99 -18.18
N ASN A 167 0.71 9.69 -17.39
CA ASN A 167 0.63 11.14 -17.29
C ASN A 167 0.92 11.83 -18.63
N ALA A 168 1.82 11.24 -19.44
CA ALA A 168 2.08 11.68 -20.81
C ALA A 168 0.89 11.43 -21.74
N GLY A 169 0.24 10.25 -21.65
CA GLY A 169 -0.97 9.93 -22.41
C GLY A 169 -2.17 10.84 -22.08
N THR A 170 -2.32 11.25 -20.82
CA THR A 170 -3.34 12.22 -20.41
C THR A 170 -3.03 13.64 -20.90
N SER A 171 -1.74 14.00 -21.01
CA SER A 171 -1.31 15.33 -21.48
C SER A 171 -1.37 15.46 -23.02
N GLY A 172 -1.24 14.37 -23.77
CA GLY A 172 -1.32 14.34 -25.23
C GLY A 172 -2.73 14.47 -25.82
N ASN A 173 -3.78 14.30 -25.01
CA ASN A 173 -5.18 14.36 -25.46
C ASN A 173 -5.85 15.73 -25.27
N ASN A 174 -5.13 16.74 -24.77
CA ASN A 174 -5.62 18.12 -24.63
C ASN A 174 -5.09 19.10 -25.69
N GLY A 175 -4.56 18.57 -26.81
CA GLY A 175 -4.08 19.35 -27.95
C GLY A 175 -5.00 19.26 -29.17
N GLY A 176 -6.07 20.07 -29.18
CA GLY A 176 -6.66 20.58 -30.43
C GLY A 176 -7.61 19.67 -31.22
N SER A 177 -8.84 19.48 -30.73
CA SER A 177 -9.99 19.36 -31.63
C SER A 177 -10.56 20.77 -31.85
N GLY A 178 -9.90 21.51 -32.74
CA GLY A 178 -10.41 22.77 -33.31
C GLY A 178 -11.41 22.43 -34.41
N GLY A 179 -12.65 22.84 -34.23
CA GLY A 179 -13.79 22.35 -35.01
C GLY A 179 -13.92 22.87 -36.44
N THR A 180 -14.86 22.23 -37.15
CA THR A 180 -15.66 22.83 -38.23
C THR A 180 -17.09 22.28 -38.18
N ASN A 181 -17.98 23.16 -37.70
CA ASN A 181 -19.37 23.43 -38.10
C ASN A 181 -20.36 22.35 -38.56
N ALA A 182 -21.54 22.48 -37.93
CA ALA A 182 -22.90 22.51 -38.51
C ALA A 182 -23.45 21.24 -39.17
N ASP A 183 -24.44 20.59 -38.54
CA ASP A 183 -25.87 20.85 -38.81
C ASP A 183 -26.78 19.85 -38.07
N GLN A 184 -28.02 20.29 -37.83
CA GLN A 184 -29.22 19.56 -37.40
C GLN A 184 -29.33 19.16 -35.92
N ALA A 185 -30.50 19.25 -35.28
CA ALA A 185 -31.76 19.93 -35.55
C ALA A 185 -32.55 19.91 -34.24
N ALA A 186 -33.43 20.89 -34.11
CA ALA A 186 -34.39 21.10 -33.04
C ALA A 186 -35.11 19.83 -32.52
N ALA A 187 -35.27 19.76 -31.20
CA ALA A 187 -36.53 19.32 -30.57
C ALA A 187 -36.68 19.99 -29.19
N THR A 188 -37.57 20.96 -29.14
CA THR A 188 -38.14 21.59 -27.94
C THR A 188 -39.01 20.60 -27.18
N THR A 189 -38.89 20.51 -25.84
CA THR A 189 -40.06 20.60 -24.94
C THR A 189 -39.63 20.87 -23.50
N ASP A 190 -40.16 21.94 -22.93
CA ASP A 190 -40.23 22.25 -21.51
C ASP A 190 -40.88 21.11 -20.69
N VAL A 191 -40.37 20.84 -19.49
CA VAL A 191 -41.18 20.88 -18.25
C VAL A 191 -40.28 21.28 -17.07
N ALA A 192 -40.74 22.28 -16.34
CA ALA A 192 -40.15 22.86 -15.15
C ALA A 192 -40.25 21.98 -13.88
N SER A 193 -39.37 22.31 -12.93
CA SER A 193 -39.58 22.31 -11.46
C SER A 193 -40.10 21.05 -10.77
N ALA A 194 -39.29 20.50 -9.85
CA ALA A 194 -39.52 20.70 -8.42
C ALA A 194 -38.37 20.14 -7.58
N ALA A 195 -37.81 20.99 -6.73
CA ALA A 195 -37.02 20.61 -5.58
C ALA A 195 -37.90 19.93 -4.52
N SER A 196 -37.35 18.96 -3.80
CA SER A 196 -37.75 18.65 -2.42
C SER A 196 -36.59 17.95 -1.70
N ALA A 197 -36.12 18.62 -0.66
CA ALA A 197 -35.15 18.14 0.32
C ALA A 197 -35.85 17.27 1.40
N PRO A 198 -35.11 16.68 2.36
CA PRO A 198 -35.44 15.41 3.02
C PRO A 198 -36.28 15.57 4.30
N SER A 199 -36.98 14.50 4.68
CA SER A 199 -37.61 14.37 6.01
C SER A 199 -36.92 13.28 6.83
N ALA A 200 -36.49 13.70 8.03
CA ALA A 200 -35.97 12.89 9.11
C ALA A 200 -37.08 12.31 10.00
N GLY A 201 -36.71 11.34 10.85
CA GLY A 201 -37.51 10.80 11.96
C GLY A 201 -38.17 9.46 11.59
N ASP A 202 -38.15 8.39 12.38
CA ASP A 202 -37.87 8.26 13.80
C ASP A 202 -37.59 6.76 14.07
N SER A 203 -36.66 6.46 14.98
CA SER A 203 -36.63 5.20 15.74
C SER A 203 -37.63 5.35 16.91
N PRO A 204 -38.08 4.34 17.71
CA PRO A 204 -37.28 3.16 18.10
C PRO A 204 -38.05 1.87 18.55
N VAL A 205 -37.24 0.90 19.02
CA VAL A 205 -37.48 -0.09 20.10
C VAL A 205 -38.24 -1.40 19.83
N SER A 206 -37.42 -2.47 19.88
CA SER A 206 -37.51 -3.75 20.60
C SER A 206 -38.76 -4.64 20.56
N LYS A 207 -38.50 -5.91 20.22
CA LYS A 207 -38.59 -7.04 21.16
C LYS A 207 -37.58 -8.12 20.80
#